data_AF-F3KBH6-F1
#
_entry.id   AF-F3KBH6-F1
#
_cell.length_a   1.000
_cell.length_b   1.000
_cell.length_c   1.000
_cell.angle_alpha   90.00
_cell.angle_beta   90.00
_cell.angle_gamma   90.00
#
_symmetry.space_group_name_H-M   'P 1'
#
loop_
_entity.id
_entity.type
_entity.pdbx_description
1 polymer ?
#
loop_
_entity_poly.entity_id
_entity_poly.type
_entity_poly.pdbx_seq_one_letter_code
_entity_poly.pdbx_strand_id
1 'polypeptide(L)'
;MASIRTVLKNVEGKISVEGHTDSVPIATSVFRSNWDLSSARALSVAHELFKGGVLNSNRFMVTGFADAKPLVANDNAANRAKNRRVEIIIHQALEKEDSDDVKRLQQLDPGYFKGLNLDPYFILSPDEVF
;
A
#
# COMPACT_ATOMS: atom_id res chain seq x y z
N MET A 1 -3.55 17.44 6.28
CA MET A 1 -2.32 16.60 6.27
C MET A 1 -1.43 16.71 7.50
N ALA A 2 -1.31 17.87 8.17
CA ALA A 2 -0.47 17.98 9.37
C ALA A 2 -0.82 16.97 10.49
N SER A 3 -2.12 16.78 10.77
CA SER A 3 -2.59 15.79 11.75
C SER A 3 -2.17 14.35 11.42
N ILE A 4 -2.30 13.94 10.14
CA ILE A 4 -1.90 12.60 9.69
C ILE A 4 -0.39 12.38 9.87
N ARG A 5 0.44 13.37 9.52
CA ARG A 5 1.90 13.27 9.73
C ARG A 5 2.25 13.07 11.20
N THR A 6 1.58 13.79 12.11
CA THR A 6 1.81 13.62 13.55
C THR A 6 1.48 12.21 14.01
N VAL A 7 0.39 11.62 13.53
CA VAL A 7 0.02 10.23 13.84
C VAL A 7 1.07 9.26 13.28
N LEU A 8 1.41 9.35 11.99
CA LEU A 8 2.37 8.46 11.34
C LEU A 8 3.79 8.53 11.93
N LYS A 9 4.16 9.68 12.51
CA LYS A 9 5.43 9.86 13.21
C LYS A 9 5.51 8.99 14.47
N ASN A 10 4.40 8.84 15.19
CA ASN A 10 4.36 8.17 16.49
C ASN A 10 4.00 6.68 16.40
N VAL A 11 3.60 6.20 15.22
CA VAL A 11 3.28 4.79 14.99
C VAL A 11 4.47 4.11 14.34
N GLU A 12 4.78 2.88 14.75
CA GLU A 12 5.83 2.04 14.16
C GLU A 12 5.34 1.24 12.94
N GLY A 13 6.24 0.57 12.22
CA GLY A 13 5.89 -0.28 11.06
C GLY A 13 6.13 0.37 9.68
N LYS A 14 5.89 -0.40 8.62
CA LYS A 14 5.97 0.08 7.23
C LYS A 14 4.65 0.75 6.84
N ILE A 15 4.70 1.72 5.94
CA ILE A 15 3.54 2.51 5.52
C ILE A 15 3.40 2.39 4.01
N SER A 16 2.23 1.99 3.53
CA SER A 16 1.92 1.90 2.11
C SER A 16 0.91 2.99 1.74
N VAL A 17 1.23 3.80 0.73
CA VAL A 17 0.31 4.78 0.15
C VAL A 17 -0.20 4.20 -1.17
N GLU A 18 -1.47 3.83 -1.19
CA GLU A 18 -2.06 3.01 -2.26
C GLU A 18 -3.10 3.82 -3.04
N GLY A 19 -2.87 4.01 -4.34
CA GLY A 19 -3.80 4.70 -5.23
C GLY A 19 -4.73 3.73 -5.95
N HIS A 20 -6.00 4.11 -6.08
CA HIS A 20 -7.01 3.31 -6.77
C HIS A 20 -7.87 4.16 -7.72
N THR A 21 -8.35 3.54 -8.78
CA THR A 21 -9.33 4.10 -9.72
C THR A 21 -10.63 3.28 -9.70
N ASP A 22 -11.62 3.74 -10.46
CA ASP A 22 -12.70 2.86 -10.89
C ASP A 22 -12.32 2.14 -12.18
N SER A 23 -13.21 1.29 -12.68
CA SER A 23 -13.00 0.48 -13.88
C SER A 23 -13.20 1.25 -15.20
N VAL A 24 -13.40 2.57 -15.19
CA VAL A 24 -13.51 3.34 -16.43
C VAL A 24 -12.10 3.59 -16.94
N PRO A 25 -11.74 3.13 -18.16
CA PRO A 25 -10.41 3.37 -18.70
C PRO A 25 -10.15 4.87 -18.88
N ILE A 26 -8.98 5.33 -18.45
CA ILE A 26 -8.48 6.68 -18.75
C ILE A 26 -7.38 6.62 -19.81
N ALA A 27 -7.43 7.56 -20.76
CA ALA A 27 -6.37 7.83 -21.71
C ALA A 27 -6.35 9.33 -22.00
N THR A 28 -5.42 10.04 -21.37
CA THR A 28 -5.24 11.49 -21.50
C THR A 28 -3.80 11.78 -21.91
N SER A 29 -3.49 13.02 -22.28
CA SER A 29 -2.11 13.45 -22.56
C SER A 29 -1.17 13.31 -21.36
N VAL A 30 -1.72 13.33 -20.14
CA VAL A 30 -0.93 13.26 -18.89
C VAL A 30 -0.84 11.83 -18.35
N PHE A 31 -1.94 11.07 -18.42
CA PHE A 31 -2.03 9.70 -17.91
C PHE A 31 -2.50 8.76 -19.01
N ARG A 32 -1.68 7.75 -19.34
CA ARG A 32 -1.96 6.81 -20.44
C ARG A 32 -2.87 5.66 -20.01
N SER A 33 -2.99 5.43 -18.70
CA SER A 33 -3.79 4.35 -18.13
C SER A 33 -4.21 4.65 -16.69
N ASN A 34 -5.09 3.81 -16.15
CA ASN A 34 -5.46 3.84 -14.74
C ASN A 34 -4.28 3.49 -13.82
N TRP A 35 -3.30 2.73 -14.31
CA TRP A 35 -2.05 2.46 -13.59
C TRP A 35 -1.21 3.73 -13.41
N ASP A 36 -1.08 4.53 -14.47
CA ASP A 36 -0.40 5.83 -14.40
C ASP A 36 -1.14 6.78 -13.45
N LEU A 37 -2.46 6.90 -13.57
CA LEU A 37 -3.28 7.81 -12.77
C LEU A 37 -3.25 7.45 -11.27
N SER A 38 -3.45 6.17 -10.94
CA SER A 38 -3.45 5.72 -9.55
C SER A 38 -2.09 5.93 -8.88
N SER A 39 -1.00 5.55 -9.58
CA SER A 39 0.37 5.74 -9.08
C SER A 39 0.69 7.21 -8.84
N ALA A 40 0.33 8.10 -9.78
CA ALA A 40 0.55 9.53 -9.63
C ALA A 40 -0.22 10.14 -8.45
N ARG A 41 -1.47 9.70 -8.21
CA ARG A 41 -2.26 10.14 -7.05
C ARG A 41 -1.62 9.71 -5.74
N ALA A 42 -1.19 8.45 -5.65
CA ALA A 42 -0.50 7.93 -4.47
C ALA A 42 0.80 8.71 -4.20
N LEU A 43 1.59 8.97 -5.25
CA LEU A 43 2.83 9.74 -5.16
C LEU A 43 2.59 11.19 -4.71
N SER A 44 1.53 11.84 -5.22
CA SER A 44 1.17 13.18 -4.79
C SER A 44 0.85 13.24 -3.29
N VAL A 45 0.16 12.22 -2.75
CA VAL A 45 -0.11 12.13 -1.32
C VAL A 45 1.18 11.89 -0.53
N ALA A 46 2.04 10.99 -0.99
CA ALA A 46 3.33 10.73 -0.37
C ALA A 46 4.21 11.99 -0.31
N HIS A 47 4.26 12.79 -1.38
CA HIS A 47 4.96 14.08 -1.39
C HIS A 47 4.43 15.03 -0.30
N GLU A 48 3.12 15.14 -0.13
CA GLU A 48 2.54 15.94 0.96
C GLU A 48 2.86 15.41 2.35
N LEU A 49 2.97 14.09 2.51
CA LEU A 49 3.38 13.47 3.78
C LEU A 49 4.85 13.74 4.10
N PHE A 50 5.73 13.75 3.09
CA PHE A 50 7.16 14.01 3.29
C PHE A 50 7.50 15.50 3.50
N LYS A 51 6.58 16.42 3.20
CA LYS A 51 6.79 17.84 3.49
C LYS A 51 7.16 18.06 4.96
N GLY A 52 8.24 18.81 5.17
CA GLY A 52 8.76 19.14 6.49
C GLY A 52 9.80 18.16 7.04
N GLY A 53 10.11 17.06 6.34
CA GLY A 53 11.26 16.20 6.66
C GLY A 53 11.15 15.42 7.98
N VAL A 54 9.95 15.31 8.56
CA VAL A 54 9.72 14.67 9.86
C VAL A 54 9.46 13.16 9.79
N LEU A 55 9.11 12.64 8.61
CA LEU A 55 8.83 11.23 8.39
C LEU A 55 10.02 10.55 7.72
N ASN A 56 10.41 9.39 8.22
CA ASN A 56 11.46 8.57 7.62
C ASN A 56 10.93 7.91 6.34
N SER A 57 11.44 8.32 5.17
CA SER A 57 11.03 7.82 3.85
C SER A 57 11.28 6.32 3.67
N ASN A 58 12.26 5.72 4.37
CA ASN A 58 12.57 4.28 4.26
C ASN A 58 11.46 3.38 4.82
N ARG A 59 10.46 3.98 5.47
CA ARG A 59 9.26 3.28 5.93
C ARG A 59 8.17 3.23 4.88
N PHE A 60 8.27 3.99 3.80
CA PHE A 60 7.17 4.21 2.87
C PHE A 60 7.31 3.42 1.58
N MET A 61 6.19 2.87 1.12
CA MET A 61 5.98 2.35 -0.21
C MET A 61 4.84 3.13 -0.87
N VAL A 62 4.96 3.38 -2.18
CA VAL A 62 3.93 4.08 -2.97
C VAL A 62 3.53 3.16 -4.10
N THR A 63 2.25 2.80 -4.15
CA THR A 63 1.75 1.78 -5.08
C THR A 63 0.49 2.28 -5.78
N GLY A 64 0.40 2.08 -7.10
CA GLY A 64 -0.84 2.25 -7.86
C GLY A 64 -1.46 0.90 -8.16
N PHE A 65 -2.75 0.73 -7.85
CA PHE A 65 -3.48 -0.52 -8.12
C PHE A 65 -4.49 -0.42 -9.26
N ALA A 66 -4.59 0.74 -9.92
CA ALA A 66 -5.64 0.99 -10.91
C ALA A 66 -7.02 0.55 -10.36
N ASP A 67 -7.77 -0.23 -11.12
CA ASP A 67 -9.07 -0.81 -10.79
C ASP A 67 -9.00 -2.24 -10.27
N ALA A 68 -7.80 -2.79 -10.03
CA ALA A 68 -7.59 -4.19 -9.66
C ALA A 68 -8.09 -4.54 -8.23
N LYS A 69 -8.27 -3.54 -7.36
CA LYS A 69 -8.76 -3.70 -5.98
C LYS A 69 -9.99 -2.80 -5.72
N PRO A 70 -11.17 -3.11 -6.27
CA PRO A 70 -12.39 -2.34 -6.03
C PRO A 70 -12.91 -2.59 -4.61
N LEU A 71 -13.35 -1.52 -3.93
CA LEU A 71 -13.96 -1.61 -2.61
C LEU A 71 -15.43 -2.02 -2.70
N VAL A 72 -16.10 -1.59 -3.77
CA VAL A 72 -17.49 -1.87 -4.12
C VAL A 72 -17.64 -2.12 -5.62
N ALA A 73 -18.74 -2.73 -6.06
CA ALA A 73 -18.99 -2.96 -7.48
C ALA A 73 -18.98 -1.66 -8.30
N ASN A 74 -18.42 -1.65 -9.52
CA ASN A 74 -18.36 -0.45 -10.39
C ASN A 74 -19.66 -0.19 -11.19
N ASP A 75 -20.80 -0.66 -10.68
CA ASP A 75 -22.11 -0.69 -11.34
C ASP A 75 -22.75 0.70 -11.50
N ASN A 76 -22.51 1.63 -10.58
CA ASN A 76 -23.09 2.96 -10.60
C ASN A 76 -22.07 4.06 -10.26
N ALA A 77 -22.42 5.31 -10.56
CA ALA A 77 -21.53 6.46 -10.40
C ALA A 77 -21.11 6.69 -8.94
N ALA A 78 -22.02 6.44 -7.98
CA ALA A 78 -21.73 6.59 -6.56
C ALA A 78 -20.70 5.55 -6.08
N ASN A 79 -20.83 4.30 -6.51
CA ASN A 79 -19.87 3.25 -6.17
C ASN A 79 -18.50 3.47 -6.84
N ARG A 80 -18.48 3.88 -8.11
CA ARG A 80 -17.25 4.28 -8.80
C ARG A 80 -16.52 5.40 -8.06
N ALA A 81 -17.24 6.39 -7.54
CA ALA A 81 -16.65 7.46 -6.75
C ALA A 81 -15.96 6.94 -5.48
N LYS A 82 -16.52 5.93 -4.80
CA LYS A 82 -15.90 5.27 -3.64
C LYS A 82 -14.61 4.53 -4.02
N ASN A 83 -14.56 3.91 -5.20
CA ASN A 83 -13.39 3.17 -5.67
C ASN A 83 -12.20 4.09 -6.04
N ARG A 84 -12.45 5.34 -6.46
CA ARG A 84 -11.42 6.35 -6.78
C ARG A 84 -10.79 6.99 -5.54
N ARG A 85 -10.11 6.20 -4.70
CA ARG A 85 -9.53 6.63 -3.41
C ARG A 85 -8.00 6.52 -3.37
N VAL A 86 -7.42 7.05 -2.29
CA VAL A 86 -6.05 6.75 -1.87
C VAL A 86 -6.11 6.24 -0.44
N GLU A 87 -5.46 5.12 -0.17
CA GLU A 87 -5.37 4.50 1.15
C GLU A 87 -3.96 4.70 1.73
N ILE A 88 -3.88 4.81 3.06
CA ILE A 88 -2.61 4.84 3.79
C ILE A 88 -2.69 3.67 4.78
N ILE A 89 -1.96 2.61 4.50
CA ILE A 89 -1.97 1.38 5.29
C ILE A 89 -0.71 1.33 6.14
N ILE A 90 -0.85 0.98 7.41
CA ILE A 90 0.27 0.79 8.34
C ILE A 90 0.43 -0.70 8.56
N HIS A 91 1.52 -1.27 8.07
CA HIS A 91 1.92 -2.64 8.33
C HIS A 91 2.76 -2.67 9.61
N GLN A 92 2.09 -2.94 10.74
CA GLN A 92 2.76 -3.15 12.01
C GLN A 92 3.47 -4.51 11.97
N ALA A 93 4.76 -4.52 12.31
CA ALA A 93 5.42 -5.79 12.58
C ALA A 93 4.83 -6.35 13.87
N LEU A 94 4.60 -7.67 13.90
CA LEU A 94 4.18 -8.36 15.12
C LEU A 94 5.17 -8.02 16.25
N GLU A 95 4.64 -7.80 17.46
CA GLU A 95 5.47 -7.55 18.63
C GLU A 95 6.44 -8.73 18.85
N LYS A 96 7.53 -8.53 19.59
CA LYS A 96 8.54 -9.59 19.79
C LYS A 96 7.94 -10.88 20.37
N GLU A 97 6.97 -10.77 21.28
CA GLU A 97 6.25 -11.90 21.87
C GLU A 97 5.41 -12.64 20.81
N ASP A 98 4.63 -11.91 20.00
CA ASP A 98 3.87 -12.48 18.89
C ASP A 98 4.79 -13.13 17.83
N SER A 99 5.96 -12.54 17.58
CA SER A 99 6.97 -13.09 16.68
C SER A 99 7.52 -14.44 17.18
N ASP A 100 7.73 -14.57 18.49
CA ASP A 100 8.27 -15.80 19.06
C ASP A 100 7.21 -16.91 19.12
N ASP A 101 5.95 -16.55 19.34
CA ASP A 101 4.83 -17.48 19.23
C ASP A 101 4.58 -17.89 17.78
N VAL A 102 4.68 -16.97 16.82
CA VAL A 102 4.66 -17.29 15.39
C VAL A 102 5.80 -18.24 15.01
N LYS A 103 7.03 -18.02 15.50
CA LYS A 103 8.16 -18.94 15.28
C LYS A 103 7.93 -20.30 15.92
N ARG A 104 7.35 -20.37 17.12
CA ARG A 104 6.97 -21.64 17.77
C ARG A 104 5.94 -22.38 16.94
N LEU A 105 4.89 -21.71 16.48
CA LEU A 105 3.87 -22.30 15.63
C LEU A 105 4.47 -22.79 14.30
N GLN A 106 5.42 -22.04 13.72
CA GLN A 106 6.13 -22.43 12.50
C GLN A 106 6.98 -23.68 12.68
N GLN A 107 7.53 -23.91 13.88
CA GLN A 107 8.28 -25.12 14.23
C GLN A 107 7.36 -26.33 14.50
N LEU A 108 6.16 -26.08 15.03
CA LEU A 108 5.18 -27.12 15.38
C LEU A 108 4.47 -27.71 14.15
N ASP A 109 4.11 -26.87 13.18
CA ASP A 109 3.52 -27.31 11.91
C ASP A 109 3.98 -26.44 10.73
N PRO A 110 5.10 -26.81 10.08
CA PRO A 110 5.64 -26.08 8.94
C PRO A 110 4.71 -26.05 7.72
N GLY A 111 3.80 -27.03 7.60
CA GLY A 111 2.88 -27.14 6.47
C GLY A 111 1.80 -26.07 6.48
N TYR A 112 1.33 -25.69 7.66
CA TYR A 112 0.31 -24.66 7.85
C TYR A 112 0.80 -23.26 7.47
N PHE A 113 2.05 -22.93 7.80
CA PHE A 113 2.64 -21.61 7.49
C PHE A 113 2.85 -21.36 6.01
N LYS A 114 3.20 -22.40 5.25
CA LYS A 114 3.40 -22.30 3.79
C LYS A 114 2.11 -21.92 3.05
N GLY A 115 0.94 -22.18 3.64
CA GLY A 115 -0.36 -21.81 3.10
C GLY A 115 -0.83 -20.39 3.42
N LEU A 116 -0.18 -19.69 4.36
CA LEU A 116 -0.63 -18.37 4.84
C LEU A 116 -0.17 -17.19 3.97
N ASN A 117 0.62 -17.42 2.92
CA ASN A 117 1.12 -16.42 1.98
C ASN A 117 1.51 -15.08 2.64
N LEU A 118 2.32 -15.19 3.71
CA LEU A 118 2.85 -14.04 4.46
C LEU A 118 4.15 -13.50 3.85
N ASP A 119 4.50 -13.95 2.64
CA ASP A 119 5.73 -13.50 2.00
C ASP A 119 5.64 -12.00 1.72
N PRO A 120 6.65 -11.22 2.15
CA PRO A 120 6.67 -9.78 1.93
C PRO A 120 6.73 -9.54 0.43
N TYR A 121 5.76 -8.77 -0.06
CA TYR A 121 5.68 -8.25 -1.42
C TYR A 121 7.08 -7.97 -2.00
N PHE A 122 7.46 -8.74 -3.03
CA PHE A 122 8.54 -8.48 -3.99
C PHE A 122 9.80 -7.80 -3.43
N ILE A 123 10.74 -8.60 -2.92
CA ILE A 123 12.16 -8.19 -2.93
C ILE A 123 12.67 -8.47 -4.34
N LEU A 124 12.47 -7.52 -5.27
CA LEU A 124 13.18 -7.56 -6.54
C LEU A 124 14.63 -7.14 -6.28
N SER A 125 15.57 -7.98 -6.69
CA SER A 125 16.98 -7.61 -6.69
C SER A 125 17.19 -6.45 -7.67
N PRO A 126 18.12 -5.50 -7.42
CA PRO A 126 18.37 -4.39 -8.34
C PRO A 126 18.63 -4.80 -9.79
N ASP A 127 19.08 -6.05 -10.00
CA ASP A 127 19.40 -6.64 -11.30
C ASP A 127 18.18 -7.30 -11.99
N GLU A 128 16.99 -7.30 -11.37
CA GLU A 128 15.78 -7.95 -11.88
C GLU A 128 14.79 -6.98 -12.55
N VAL A 129 15.10 -5.68 -12.59
CA VAL A 129 14.28 -4.66 -13.24
C VAL A 129 15.00 -4.15 -14.50
N PHE A 130 14.64 -4.72 -15.65
CA PHE A 130 15.02 -4.22 -16.98
C PHE A 130 13.84 -3.50 -17.63
#